data_AF-A0AAW7B1L5-F1
#
_entry.id   AF-A0AAW7B1L5-F1
#
_cell.length_a   1.000
_cell.length_b   1.000
_cell.length_c   1.000
_cell.angle_alpha   90.00
_cell.angle_beta   90.00
_cell.angle_gamma   90.00
#
_symmetry.space_group_name_H-M   'P 1'
#
loop_
_entity.id
_entity.type
_entity.pdbx_description
1 polymer ?
#
loop_
_entity_poly.entity_id
_entity_poly.type
_entity_poly.pdbx_seq_one_letter_code
_entity_poly.pdbx_strand_id
1 'polypeptide(L)'
;MSDMILQVRDVVREYQLARASFFSKPASLRVLHGVSVEIEAGQSLGIVGESGSGKSTLARAVMGLERPQSGQILINGQDIYALDRSGLREARKGFQAIFQDPYGSLDPRHTVKRIISEPIVSLERGTSARERDDRVAEVLEAVGLPKASAEKYPHEFSGGQRQRIAIARALITRPALIVADEPVSALDVSIQAQVLNLMMDLQEKFGLSYLFISHDLGVVRAITDRVAVIYRGNIVEEGPTTEVFDHPRHDYTQALVDAVPKPFSGRRKRARRLNPMNSLPE
;
A
#
# COMPACT_ATOMS: atom_id res chain seq x y z
N MET A 1 22.86 7.09 -7.23
CA MET A 1 22.53 6.61 -5.87
C MET A 1 21.02 6.42 -5.89
N SER A 2 20.52 5.23 -5.58
CA SER A 2 19.07 5.00 -5.55
C SER A 2 18.46 5.78 -4.38
N ASP A 3 17.35 6.47 -4.63
CA ASP A 3 16.65 7.27 -3.62
C ASP A 3 15.71 6.33 -2.84
N MET A 4 16.10 5.99 -1.62
CA MET A 4 15.40 5.00 -0.78
C MET A 4 14.21 5.65 -0.07
N ILE A 5 13.01 5.21 -0.42
CA ILE A 5 11.75 5.72 0.16
C ILE A 5 11.41 5.04 1.47
N LEU A 6 11.55 3.72 1.55
CA LEU A 6 11.30 2.93 2.76
C LEU A 6 12.48 2.03 3.06
N GLN A 7 12.92 2.02 4.32
CA GLN A 7 13.86 1.05 4.84
C GLN A 7 13.36 0.53 6.19
N VAL A 8 13.02 -0.75 6.23
CA VAL A 8 12.71 -1.48 7.45
C VAL A 8 13.95 -2.31 7.78
N ARG A 9 14.48 -2.16 9.00
CA ARG A 9 15.73 -2.82 9.43
C ARG A 9 15.52 -3.55 10.74
N ASP A 10 15.68 -4.87 10.70
CA ASP A 10 15.67 -5.78 11.85
C ASP A 10 14.49 -5.57 12.80
N VAL A 11 13.31 -5.32 12.23
CA VAL A 11 12.11 -4.99 13.01
C VAL A 11 11.59 -6.23 13.75
N VAL A 12 11.51 -6.12 15.08
CA VAL A 12 10.94 -7.13 15.96
C VAL A 12 9.66 -6.59 16.59
N ARG A 13 8.61 -7.41 16.58
CA ARG A 13 7.34 -7.09 17.21
C ARG A 13 6.84 -8.27 18.04
N GLU A 14 6.47 -8.00 19.29
CA GLU A 14 5.85 -8.96 20.19
C GLU A 14 4.54 -8.41 20.78
N TYR A 15 3.57 -9.29 21.03
CA TYR A 15 2.34 -8.97 21.76
C TYR A 15 2.30 -9.72 23.07
N GLN A 16 1.80 -9.06 24.12
CA GLN A 16 1.50 -9.73 25.37
C GLN A 16 0.15 -10.46 25.25
N LEU A 17 0.15 -11.74 25.61
CA LEU A 17 -1.06 -12.55 25.65
C LEU A 17 -1.78 -12.36 26.97
N ALA A 18 -3.09 -12.63 26.96
CA ALA A 18 -3.88 -12.65 28.18
C ALA A 18 -3.27 -13.63 29.20
N ARG A 19 -3.28 -13.23 30.48
CA ARG A 19 -2.80 -14.09 31.56
C ARG A 19 -3.73 -15.31 31.68
N ALA A 20 -3.14 -16.50 31.75
CA ALA A 20 -3.89 -17.73 31.97
C ALA A 20 -4.43 -17.83 33.42
N SER A 21 -3.79 -17.15 34.37
CA SER A 21 -4.23 -17.04 35.77
C SER A 21 -3.63 -15.80 36.44
N PHE A 22 -4.20 -15.38 37.58
CA PHE A 22 -3.77 -14.22 38.35
C PHE A 22 -2.27 -14.29 38.77
N PHE A 23 -1.72 -15.50 38.86
CA PHE A 23 -0.31 -15.76 39.24
C PHE A 23 0.59 -16.18 38.06
N SER A 24 0.08 -16.33 36.84
CA SER A 24 0.91 -16.73 35.69
C SER A 24 1.70 -15.54 35.14
N LYS A 25 2.96 -15.77 34.75
CA LYS A 25 3.73 -14.79 33.97
C LYS A 25 2.99 -14.49 32.65
N PRO A 26 2.92 -13.22 32.21
CA PRO A 26 2.38 -12.90 30.89
C PRO A 26 3.17 -13.65 29.82
N ALA A 27 2.49 -14.43 28.99
CA ALA A 27 3.11 -15.01 27.81
C ALA A 27 3.27 -13.92 26.74
N SER A 28 4.34 -14.00 25.94
CA SER A 28 4.53 -13.12 24.77
C SER A 28 4.48 -13.95 23.48
N LEU A 29 3.85 -13.38 22.46
CA LEU A 29 3.89 -13.91 21.10
C LEU A 29 4.70 -12.96 20.25
N ARG A 30 5.87 -13.42 19.80
CA ARG A 30 6.64 -12.71 18.76
C ARG A 30 5.97 -12.93 17.41
N VAL A 31 5.70 -11.84 16.71
CA VAL A 31 5.01 -11.81 15.41
C VAL A 31 5.95 -11.37 14.29
N LEU A 32 6.92 -10.49 14.58
CA LEU A 32 8.00 -10.15 13.63
C LEU A 32 9.35 -10.51 14.26
N HIS A 33 10.20 -11.19 13.49
CA HIS A 33 11.43 -11.82 13.95
C HIS A 33 12.68 -11.19 13.31
N GLY A 34 12.75 -9.85 13.28
CA GLY A 34 13.87 -9.14 12.64
C GLY A 34 13.63 -8.98 11.13
N VAL A 35 12.46 -8.45 10.78
CA VAL A 35 12.08 -8.23 9.38
C VAL A 35 12.85 -7.03 8.82
N SER A 36 13.46 -7.22 7.65
CA SER A 36 14.13 -6.17 6.89
C SER A 36 13.61 -6.17 5.45
N VAL A 37 13.20 -5.01 4.95
CA VAL A 37 12.73 -4.79 3.57
C VAL A 37 13.02 -3.36 3.14
N GLU A 38 13.21 -3.14 1.84
CA GLU A 38 13.52 -1.82 1.29
C GLU A 38 12.69 -1.52 0.03
N ILE A 39 12.36 -0.25 -0.17
CA ILE A 39 11.65 0.24 -1.36
C ILE A 39 12.35 1.48 -1.89
N GLU A 40 12.73 1.42 -3.16
CA GLU A 40 13.29 2.54 -3.92
C GLU A 40 12.18 3.47 -4.45
N ALA A 41 12.55 4.70 -4.81
CA ALA A 41 11.61 5.66 -5.40
C ALA A 41 10.98 5.13 -6.69
N GLY A 42 9.65 5.21 -6.77
CA GLY A 42 8.86 4.69 -7.89
C GLY A 42 8.71 3.17 -7.91
N GLN A 43 9.28 2.44 -6.95
CA GLN A 43 9.18 0.98 -6.87
C GLN A 43 7.96 0.52 -6.07
N SER A 44 7.38 -0.60 -6.46
CA SER A 44 6.34 -1.30 -5.71
C SER A 44 6.85 -2.63 -5.14
N LEU A 45 6.76 -2.79 -3.82
CA LEU A 45 7.09 -4.02 -3.10
C LEU A 45 5.82 -4.70 -2.58
N GLY A 46 5.64 -5.97 -2.94
CA GLY A 46 4.60 -6.85 -2.40
C GLY A 46 5.04 -7.57 -1.13
N ILE A 47 4.18 -7.65 -0.12
CA ILE A 47 4.35 -8.57 1.02
C ILE A 47 3.26 -9.64 0.96
N VAL A 48 3.68 -10.91 0.82
CA VAL A 48 2.78 -12.06 0.69
C VAL A 48 3.04 -13.12 1.76
N GLY A 49 2.02 -13.91 2.08
CA GLY A 49 2.10 -15.01 3.03
C GLY A 49 0.72 -15.35 3.59
N GLU A 50 0.63 -16.44 4.34
CA GLU A 50 -0.61 -16.92 4.95
C GLU A 50 -1.20 -15.93 5.97
N SER A 51 -2.49 -16.10 6.28
CA SER A 51 -3.11 -15.36 7.39
C SER A 51 -2.32 -15.58 8.69
N GLY A 52 -2.09 -14.51 9.45
CA GLY A 52 -1.31 -14.57 10.70
C GLY A 52 0.22 -14.61 10.53
N SER A 53 0.77 -14.51 9.32
CA SER A 53 2.22 -14.53 9.11
C SER A 53 2.97 -13.27 9.56
N GLY A 54 2.26 -12.19 9.91
CA GLY A 54 2.84 -10.92 10.37
C GLY A 54 2.67 -9.74 9.41
N LYS A 55 2.06 -9.92 8.23
CA LYS A 55 1.84 -8.88 7.20
C LYS A 55 1.24 -7.58 7.74
N SER A 56 0.04 -7.63 8.31
CA SER A 56 -0.63 -6.43 8.84
C SER A 56 0.10 -5.83 10.04
N THR A 57 0.82 -6.65 10.83
CA THR A 57 1.69 -6.15 11.91
C THR A 57 2.85 -5.33 11.33
N LEU A 58 3.48 -5.80 10.25
CA LEU A 58 4.50 -5.04 9.53
C LEU A 58 3.91 -3.75 8.93
N ALA A 59 2.73 -3.83 8.29
CA ALA A 59 2.02 -2.68 7.75
C ALA A 59 1.82 -1.58 8.80
N ARG A 60 1.27 -1.95 9.97
CA ARG A 60 1.01 -1.03 11.08
C ARG A 60 2.28 -0.46 11.67
N ALA A 61 3.38 -1.22 11.69
CA ALA A 61 4.68 -0.69 12.08
C ALA A 61 5.17 0.35 11.07
N VAL A 62 5.07 0.09 9.76
CA VAL A 62 5.46 1.07 8.73
C VAL A 62 4.59 2.34 8.78
N MET A 63 3.30 2.20 9.08
CA MET A 63 2.37 3.33 9.23
C MET A 63 2.55 4.13 10.52
N GLY A 64 3.46 3.74 11.42
CA GLY A 64 3.64 4.40 12.72
C GLY A 64 2.46 4.17 13.69
N LEU A 65 1.65 3.13 13.47
CA LEU A 65 0.51 2.77 14.31
C LEU A 65 0.91 1.80 15.43
N GLU A 66 1.95 0.99 15.21
CA GLU A 66 2.45 0.04 16.20
C GLU A 66 3.96 0.15 16.36
N ARG A 67 4.43 0.59 17.54
CA ARG A 67 5.87 0.71 17.80
C ARG A 67 6.53 -0.67 17.89
N PRO A 68 7.58 -0.95 17.11
CA PRO A 68 8.35 -2.19 17.26
C PRO A 68 9.17 -2.16 18.55
N GLN A 69 9.51 -3.34 19.05
CA GLN A 69 10.36 -3.51 20.23
C GLN A 69 11.83 -3.19 19.91
N SER A 70 12.28 -3.51 18.70
CA SER A 70 13.61 -3.22 18.19
C SER A 70 13.59 -3.06 16.68
N GLY A 71 14.71 -2.60 16.11
CA GLY A 71 14.84 -2.29 14.70
C GLY A 71 14.47 -0.82 14.40
N GLN A 72 14.56 -0.45 13.11
CA GLN A 72 14.31 0.90 12.63
C GLN A 72 13.38 0.88 11.43
N ILE A 73 12.57 1.92 11.31
CA ILE A 73 11.72 2.17 10.13
C ILE A 73 12.02 3.58 9.67
N LEU A 74 12.72 3.67 8.55
CA LEU A 74 13.11 4.94 7.93
C LEU A 74 12.22 5.20 6.72
N ILE A 75 11.62 6.39 6.68
CA ILE A 75 10.89 6.90 5.51
C ILE A 75 11.61 8.15 5.02
N ASN A 76 12.01 8.18 3.76
CA ASN A 76 12.86 9.24 3.19
C ASN A 76 14.10 9.52 4.05
N GLY A 77 14.74 8.45 4.56
CA GLY A 77 15.92 8.53 5.42
C GLY A 77 15.67 8.96 6.87
N GLN A 78 14.43 9.23 7.28
CA GLN A 78 14.10 9.63 8.66
C GLN A 78 13.47 8.47 9.45
N ASP A 79 14.04 8.13 10.60
CA ASP A 79 13.48 7.14 11.52
C ASP A 79 12.19 7.69 12.18
N ILE A 80 11.03 7.15 11.78
CA ILE A 80 9.73 7.68 12.19
C ILE A 80 9.45 7.49 13.69
N TYR A 81 10.14 6.58 14.37
CA TYR A 81 9.97 6.31 15.81
C TYR A 81 10.95 7.09 16.70
N ALA A 82 11.93 7.74 16.09
CA ALA A 82 12.81 8.71 16.73
C ALA A 82 12.22 10.14 16.71
N LEU A 83 11.24 10.40 15.84
CA LEU A 83 10.58 11.69 15.73
C LEU A 83 9.65 11.97 16.93
N ASP A 84 9.54 13.25 17.27
CA ASP A 84 8.51 13.74 18.18
C ASP A 84 7.14 13.82 17.45
N ARG A 85 6.11 14.26 18.17
CA ARG A 85 4.75 14.36 17.58
C ARG A 85 4.69 15.31 16.38
N SER A 86 5.46 16.40 16.41
CA SER A 86 5.46 17.38 15.31
C SER A 86 6.20 16.82 14.09
N GLY A 87 7.38 16.23 14.29
CA GLY A 87 8.16 15.58 13.25
C GLY A 87 7.41 14.43 12.59
N LEU A 88 6.75 13.57 13.37
CA LEU A 88 5.95 12.47 12.82
C LEU A 88 4.78 12.99 11.98
N ARG A 89 4.15 14.10 12.39
CA ARG A 89 3.07 14.73 11.63
C ARG A 89 3.57 15.29 10.30
N GLU A 90 4.78 15.86 10.27
CA GLU A 90 5.42 16.31 9.04
C GLU A 90 5.76 15.12 8.12
N ALA A 91 6.38 14.07 8.68
CA ALA A 91 6.74 12.86 7.95
C ALA A 91 5.51 12.19 7.31
N ARG A 92 4.36 12.19 8.00
CA ARG A 92 3.09 11.65 7.47
C ARG A 92 2.60 12.32 6.19
N LYS A 93 3.08 13.50 5.81
CA LYS A 93 2.77 14.05 4.48
C LYS A 93 3.41 13.21 3.36
N GLY A 94 4.57 12.63 3.64
CA GLY A 94 5.33 11.80 2.70
C GLY A 94 4.87 10.35 2.62
N PHE A 95 4.00 9.87 3.52
CA PHE A 95 3.47 8.52 3.48
C PHE A 95 2.02 8.42 3.93
N GLN A 96 1.21 7.66 3.20
CA GLN A 96 -0.22 7.49 3.47
C GLN A 96 -0.64 6.03 3.40
N ALA A 97 -1.87 5.74 3.82
CA ALA A 97 -2.38 4.38 3.91
C ALA A 97 -3.70 4.20 3.16
N ILE A 98 -3.86 3.02 2.56
CA ILE A 98 -5.13 2.51 2.03
C ILE A 98 -5.41 1.20 2.78
N PHE A 99 -6.52 1.14 3.51
CA PHE A 99 -6.89 0.00 4.33
C PHE A 99 -7.89 -0.94 3.63
N GLN A 100 -7.93 -2.18 4.10
CA GLN A 100 -8.74 -3.30 3.62
C GLN A 100 -10.24 -2.98 3.48
N ASP A 101 -10.80 -2.18 4.40
CA ASP A 101 -12.21 -1.85 4.42
C ASP A 101 -12.47 -0.38 4.02
N PRO A 102 -12.81 -0.11 2.73
CA PRO A 102 -13.27 1.21 2.33
C PRO A 102 -14.59 1.61 3.01
N TYR A 103 -15.41 0.67 3.47
CA TYR A 103 -16.67 0.98 4.15
C TYR A 103 -16.42 1.54 5.55
N GLY A 104 -15.60 0.87 6.36
CA GLY A 104 -15.24 1.30 7.70
C GLY A 104 -14.31 2.52 7.73
N SER A 105 -13.52 2.74 6.67
CA SER A 105 -12.57 3.86 6.64
C SER A 105 -13.16 5.21 6.18
N LEU A 106 -14.38 5.23 5.62
CA LEU A 106 -15.06 6.45 5.17
C LEU A 106 -16.23 6.78 6.11
N ASP A 107 -16.19 7.91 6.84
CA ASP A 107 -17.31 8.32 7.70
C ASP A 107 -18.54 8.64 6.84
N PRO A 108 -19.64 7.88 6.94
CA PRO A 108 -20.80 8.03 6.06
C PRO A 108 -21.56 9.35 6.27
N ARG A 109 -21.26 10.08 7.37
CA ARG A 109 -21.88 11.38 7.71
C ARG A 109 -21.14 12.55 7.08
N HIS A 110 -20.00 12.32 6.43
CA HIS A 110 -19.21 13.35 5.78
C HIS A 110 -19.31 13.24 4.27
N THR A 111 -19.28 14.39 3.59
CA THR A 111 -19.18 14.43 2.14
C THR A 111 -17.82 13.93 1.68
N VAL A 112 -17.75 13.47 0.43
CA VAL A 112 -16.51 13.05 -0.23
C VAL A 112 -15.46 14.15 -0.17
N LYS A 113 -15.85 15.42 -0.38
CA LYS A 113 -14.98 16.58 -0.22
C LYS A 113 -14.31 16.61 1.16
N ARG A 114 -15.12 16.49 2.22
CA ARG A 114 -14.62 16.54 3.60
C ARG A 114 -13.69 15.37 3.89
N ILE A 115 -14.06 14.17 3.47
CA ILE A 115 -13.26 12.95 3.62
C ILE A 115 -11.92 13.09 2.91
N ILE A 116 -11.92 13.47 1.63
CA ILE A 116 -10.70 13.56 0.83
C ILE A 116 -9.81 14.69 1.37
N SER A 117 -10.38 15.82 1.80
CA SER A 117 -9.60 16.96 2.32
C SER A 117 -9.00 16.74 3.72
N GLU A 118 -9.44 15.72 4.46
CA GLU A 118 -9.06 15.51 5.87
C GLU A 118 -7.55 15.42 6.08
N PRO A 119 -6.76 14.69 5.26
CA PRO A 119 -5.31 14.67 5.40
C PRO A 119 -4.64 16.03 5.25
N ILE A 120 -5.10 16.88 4.32
CA ILE A 120 -4.58 18.25 4.20
C ILE A 120 -4.92 19.05 5.46
N VAL A 121 -6.17 19.02 5.91
CA VAL A 121 -6.60 19.75 7.11
C VAL A 121 -5.80 19.31 8.34
N SER A 122 -5.52 18.01 8.42
CA SER A 122 -4.82 17.38 9.54
C SER A 122 -3.31 17.60 9.48
N LEU A 123 -2.67 17.70 8.32
CA LEU A 123 -1.21 17.71 8.18
C LEU A 123 -0.65 19.05 7.68
N GLU A 124 -1.34 19.77 6.80
CA GLU A 124 -0.89 21.01 6.17
C GLU A 124 -1.61 22.23 6.75
N ARG A 125 -1.08 22.77 7.87
CA ARG A 125 -1.63 24.01 8.43
C ARG A 125 -1.37 25.17 7.47
N GLY A 126 -2.43 25.87 7.06
CA GLY A 126 -2.33 27.07 6.23
C GLY A 126 -2.85 26.90 4.79
N THR A 127 -3.13 25.67 4.34
CA THR A 127 -3.73 25.44 3.02
C THR A 127 -5.09 26.12 2.95
N SER A 128 -5.29 27.01 1.98
CA SER A 128 -6.52 27.80 1.86
C SER A 128 -7.72 26.91 1.47
N ALA A 129 -8.95 27.37 1.73
CA ALA A 129 -10.14 26.64 1.33
C ALA A 129 -10.20 26.40 -0.19
N ARG A 130 -9.83 27.43 -0.98
CA ARG A 130 -9.77 27.33 -2.44
C ARG A 130 -8.76 26.29 -2.91
N GLU A 131 -7.56 26.30 -2.34
CA GLU A 131 -6.51 25.34 -2.69
C GLU A 131 -6.91 23.90 -2.33
N ARG A 132 -7.62 23.70 -1.21
CA ARG A 132 -8.19 22.39 -0.86
C ARG A 132 -9.20 21.93 -1.90
N ASP A 133 -10.08 22.81 -2.33
CA ASP A 133 -11.11 22.50 -3.33
C ASP A 133 -10.49 22.14 -4.68
N ASP A 134 -9.46 22.87 -5.10
CA ASP A 134 -8.71 22.62 -6.34
C ASP A 134 -8.01 21.25 -6.28
N ARG A 135 -7.35 20.92 -5.15
CA ARG A 135 -6.69 19.61 -4.98
C ARG A 135 -7.70 18.47 -4.89
N VAL A 136 -8.85 18.65 -4.22
CA VAL A 136 -9.94 17.66 -4.19
C VAL A 136 -10.43 17.38 -5.61
N ALA A 137 -10.64 18.42 -6.41
CA ALA A 137 -11.04 18.27 -7.80
C ALA A 137 -10.00 17.52 -8.65
N GLU A 138 -8.71 17.83 -8.46
CA GLU A 138 -7.59 17.15 -9.12
C GLU A 138 -7.54 15.66 -8.79
N VAL A 139 -7.62 15.28 -7.51
CA VAL A 139 -7.52 13.86 -7.13
C VAL A 139 -8.77 13.08 -7.50
N LEU A 140 -9.96 13.69 -7.47
CA LEU A 140 -11.19 13.05 -7.97
C LEU A 140 -11.06 12.72 -9.45
N GLU A 141 -10.58 13.67 -10.25
CA GLU A 141 -10.33 13.46 -11.67
C GLU A 141 -9.26 12.39 -11.92
N ALA A 142 -8.17 12.39 -11.12
CA ALA A 142 -7.12 11.39 -11.20
C ALA A 142 -7.63 9.97 -10.91
N VAL A 143 -8.60 9.80 -10.00
CA VAL A 143 -9.22 8.49 -9.74
C VAL A 143 -10.41 8.18 -10.64
N GLY A 144 -10.67 9.00 -11.66
CA GLY A 144 -11.74 8.79 -12.64
C GLY A 144 -13.16 9.08 -12.10
N LEU A 145 -13.28 9.97 -11.13
CA LEU A 145 -14.57 10.44 -10.61
C LEU A 145 -14.83 11.89 -11.03
N PRO A 146 -16.08 12.25 -11.40
CA PRO A 146 -16.39 13.63 -11.74
C PRO A 146 -16.25 14.54 -10.52
N LYS A 147 -15.86 15.81 -10.73
CA LYS A 147 -15.70 16.82 -9.67
C LYS A 147 -16.96 16.99 -8.81
N ALA A 148 -18.13 16.85 -9.42
CA ALA A 148 -19.43 16.88 -8.74
C ALA A 148 -19.60 15.76 -7.68
N SER A 149 -18.77 14.72 -7.70
CA SER A 149 -18.72 13.69 -6.64
C SER A 149 -18.33 14.25 -5.29
N ALA A 150 -17.65 15.40 -5.23
CA ALA A 150 -17.19 16.03 -3.99
C ALA A 150 -18.34 16.32 -3.01
N GLU A 151 -19.52 16.70 -3.53
CA GLU A 151 -20.68 17.08 -2.72
C GLU A 151 -21.54 15.89 -2.29
N LYS A 152 -21.25 14.69 -2.80
CA LYS A 152 -21.96 13.46 -2.46
C LYS A 152 -21.42 12.83 -1.19
N TYR A 153 -22.17 11.88 -0.65
CA TYR A 153 -21.82 11.05 0.49
C TYR A 153 -21.37 9.65 0.06
N PRO A 154 -20.52 8.96 0.85
CA PRO A 154 -20.03 7.62 0.51
C PRO A 154 -21.11 6.60 0.13
N HIS A 155 -22.29 6.67 0.78
CA HIS A 155 -23.38 5.73 0.53
C HIS A 155 -23.97 5.81 -0.88
N GLU A 156 -23.72 6.91 -1.61
CA GLU A 156 -24.18 7.14 -2.98
C GLU A 156 -23.26 6.51 -4.05
N PHE A 157 -22.18 5.83 -3.64
CA PHE A 157 -21.18 5.24 -4.53
C PHE A 157 -21.16 3.71 -4.44
N SER A 158 -20.78 3.05 -5.54
CA SER A 158 -20.49 1.61 -5.56
C SER A 158 -19.22 1.28 -4.78
N GLY A 159 -18.99 0.01 -4.44
CA GLY A 159 -17.78 -0.43 -3.71
C GLY A 159 -16.48 0.00 -4.39
N GLY A 160 -16.38 -0.17 -5.72
CA GLY A 160 -15.21 0.26 -6.49
C GLY A 160 -15.03 1.79 -6.50
N GLN A 161 -16.11 2.56 -6.55
CA GLN A 161 -16.05 4.03 -6.46
C GLN A 161 -15.63 4.50 -5.06
N ARG A 162 -16.08 3.82 -4.00
CA ARG A 162 -15.61 4.08 -2.63
C ARG A 162 -14.12 3.77 -2.49
N GLN A 163 -13.64 2.71 -3.11
CA GLN A 163 -12.20 2.42 -3.14
C GLN A 163 -11.41 3.53 -3.85
N ARG A 164 -11.93 4.03 -4.97
CA ARG A 164 -11.35 5.20 -5.67
C ARG A 164 -11.32 6.44 -4.77
N ILE A 165 -12.36 6.68 -3.97
CA ILE A 165 -12.38 7.77 -2.97
C ILE A 165 -11.31 7.55 -1.88
N ALA A 166 -11.13 6.31 -1.40
CA ALA A 166 -10.09 5.99 -0.43
C ALA A 166 -8.67 6.23 -1.00
N ILE A 167 -8.45 5.86 -2.26
CA ILE A 167 -7.20 6.15 -2.99
C ILE A 167 -7.00 7.67 -3.13
N ALA A 168 -8.04 8.41 -3.53
CA ALA A 168 -7.98 9.87 -3.68
C ALA A 168 -7.62 10.57 -2.36
N ARG A 169 -8.18 10.09 -1.24
CA ARG A 169 -7.83 10.58 0.11
C ARG A 169 -6.34 10.35 0.42
N ALA A 170 -5.78 9.18 0.10
CA ALA A 170 -4.35 8.93 0.31
C ALA A 170 -3.49 9.80 -0.62
N LEU A 171 -3.94 10.02 -1.86
CA LEU A 171 -3.19 10.75 -2.88
C LEU A 171 -3.11 12.26 -2.63
N ILE A 172 -4.07 12.85 -1.92
CA ILE A 172 -4.21 14.31 -1.85
C ILE A 172 -3.01 15.06 -1.25
N THR A 173 -2.21 14.38 -0.42
CA THR A 173 -0.98 14.92 0.18
C THR A 173 0.24 14.76 -0.72
N ARG A 174 0.06 14.14 -1.90
CA ARG A 174 1.13 13.73 -2.85
C ARG A 174 2.26 12.97 -2.13
N PRO A 175 1.95 11.87 -1.44
CA PRO A 175 2.93 11.12 -0.67
C PRO A 175 3.96 10.46 -1.59
N ALA A 176 5.17 10.23 -1.11
CA ALA A 176 6.14 9.40 -1.81
C ALA A 176 5.85 7.90 -1.63
N LEU A 177 5.22 7.52 -0.51
CA LEU A 177 4.88 6.13 -0.18
C LEU A 177 3.40 5.96 0.11
N ILE A 178 2.78 4.93 -0.45
CA ILE A 178 1.46 4.47 -0.02
C ILE A 178 1.56 3.02 0.47
N VAL A 179 1.15 2.80 1.72
CA VAL A 179 0.98 1.46 2.30
C VAL A 179 -0.43 0.99 2.00
N ALA A 180 -0.56 -0.05 1.18
CA ALA A 180 -1.84 -0.60 0.78
C ALA A 180 -2.05 -1.97 1.43
N ASP A 181 -2.84 -2.01 2.50
CA ASP A 181 -3.15 -3.23 3.25
C ASP A 181 -4.45 -3.86 2.74
N GLU A 182 -4.34 -4.87 1.87
CA GLU A 182 -5.44 -5.54 1.19
C GLU A 182 -6.43 -4.60 0.48
N PRO A 183 -5.97 -3.66 -0.35
CA PRO A 183 -6.80 -2.56 -0.86
C PRO A 183 -7.93 -2.99 -1.82
N VAL A 184 -7.98 -4.27 -2.21
CA VAL A 184 -8.95 -4.78 -3.20
C VAL A 184 -9.67 -6.05 -2.75
N SER A 185 -9.45 -6.52 -1.52
CA SER A 185 -9.97 -7.84 -1.08
C SER A 185 -11.50 -7.90 -0.97
N ALA A 186 -12.17 -6.77 -0.73
CA ALA A 186 -13.63 -6.68 -0.64
C ALA A 186 -14.35 -6.42 -1.99
N LEU A 187 -13.65 -6.50 -3.13
CA LEU A 187 -14.17 -6.13 -4.45
C LEU A 187 -14.28 -7.34 -5.38
N ASP A 188 -15.26 -7.29 -6.30
CA ASP A 188 -15.37 -8.28 -7.38
C ASP A 188 -14.15 -8.25 -8.31
N VAL A 189 -13.77 -9.40 -8.86
CA VAL A 189 -12.55 -9.58 -9.69
C VAL A 189 -12.42 -8.55 -10.82
N SER A 190 -13.52 -8.19 -11.48
CA SER A 190 -13.51 -7.19 -12.56
C SER A 190 -13.19 -5.78 -12.05
N ILE A 191 -13.70 -5.43 -10.86
CA ILE A 191 -13.44 -4.15 -10.19
C ILE A 191 -12.03 -4.13 -9.60
N GLN A 192 -11.55 -5.24 -9.04
CA GLN A 192 -10.17 -5.36 -8.58
C GLN A 192 -9.19 -5.00 -9.69
N ALA A 193 -9.35 -5.59 -10.88
CA ALA A 193 -8.50 -5.30 -12.03
C ALA A 193 -8.52 -3.82 -12.44
N GLN A 194 -9.70 -3.17 -12.39
CA GLN A 194 -9.82 -1.74 -12.67
C GLN A 194 -9.10 -0.87 -11.63
N VAL A 195 -9.20 -1.22 -10.35
CA VAL A 195 -8.53 -0.49 -9.27
C VAL A 195 -7.02 -0.69 -9.34
N LEU A 196 -6.53 -1.89 -9.64
CA LEU A 196 -5.10 -2.14 -9.80
C LEU A 196 -4.50 -1.38 -10.99
N ASN A 197 -5.18 -1.36 -12.13
CA ASN A 197 -4.76 -0.53 -13.27
C ASN A 197 -4.73 0.96 -12.89
N LEU A 198 -5.74 1.45 -12.17
CA LEU A 198 -5.72 2.82 -11.66
C LEU A 198 -4.50 3.07 -10.75
N MET A 199 -4.18 2.17 -9.82
CA MET A 199 -3.03 2.34 -8.94
C MET A 199 -1.71 2.37 -9.72
N MET A 200 -1.55 1.52 -10.75
CA MET A 200 -0.39 1.56 -11.65
C MET A 200 -0.29 2.90 -12.40
N ASP A 201 -1.41 3.40 -12.95
CA ASP A 201 -1.44 4.69 -13.64
C ASP A 201 -1.08 5.85 -12.68
N LEU A 202 -1.52 5.78 -11.42
CA LEU A 202 -1.19 6.76 -10.39
C LEU A 202 0.28 6.68 -9.98
N GLN A 203 0.86 5.47 -9.90
CA GLN A 203 2.29 5.26 -9.66
C GLN A 203 3.13 6.04 -10.68
N GLU A 204 2.86 5.82 -11.97
CA GLU A 204 3.60 6.45 -13.06
C GLU A 204 3.37 7.97 -13.09
N LYS A 205 2.12 8.40 -12.90
CA LYS A 205 1.74 9.82 -12.97
C LYS A 205 2.30 10.67 -11.83
N PHE A 206 2.34 10.12 -10.62
CA PHE A 206 2.71 10.86 -9.41
C PHE A 206 4.07 10.45 -8.83
N GLY A 207 4.76 9.47 -9.42
CA GLY A 207 6.06 8.98 -8.94
C GLY A 207 5.98 8.31 -7.57
N LEU A 208 4.87 7.61 -7.30
CA LEU A 208 4.60 6.99 -6.00
C LEU A 208 5.35 5.66 -5.88
N SER A 209 5.70 5.29 -4.65
CA SER A 209 6.09 3.93 -4.30
C SER A 209 4.96 3.24 -3.53
N TYR A 210 4.78 1.94 -3.72
CA TYR A 210 3.79 1.15 -2.97
C TYR A 210 4.43 0.08 -2.11
N LEU A 211 4.03 0.03 -0.83
CA LEU A 211 4.12 -1.19 -0.02
C LEU A 211 2.76 -1.89 -0.11
N PHE A 212 2.68 -2.92 -0.94
CA PHE A 212 1.43 -3.61 -1.24
C PHE A 212 1.32 -4.91 -0.45
N ILE A 213 0.26 -5.08 0.33
CA ILE A 213 0.08 -6.24 1.20
C ILE A 213 -1.17 -6.96 0.75
N SER A 214 -1.04 -8.26 0.46
CA SER A 214 -2.15 -9.09 0.01
C SER A 214 -1.89 -10.56 0.29
N HIS A 215 -2.97 -11.32 0.43
CA HIS A 215 -2.93 -12.79 0.40
C HIS A 215 -3.18 -13.35 -1.02
N ASP A 216 -3.68 -12.53 -1.95
CA ASP A 216 -3.86 -12.89 -3.36
C ASP A 216 -2.57 -12.65 -4.16
N LEU A 217 -1.91 -13.74 -4.56
CA LEU A 217 -0.67 -13.66 -5.36
C LEU A 217 -0.90 -13.11 -6.76
N GLY A 218 -2.07 -13.33 -7.36
CA GLY A 218 -2.41 -12.80 -8.69
C GLY A 218 -2.45 -11.28 -8.69
N VAL A 219 -3.02 -10.70 -7.63
CA VAL A 219 -3.01 -9.25 -7.39
C VAL A 219 -1.58 -8.73 -7.23
N VAL A 220 -0.78 -9.37 -6.37
CA VAL A 220 0.63 -8.95 -6.14
C VAL A 220 1.44 -9.05 -7.42
N ARG A 221 1.28 -10.13 -8.17
CA ARG A 221 1.95 -10.35 -9.46
C ARG A 221 1.62 -9.27 -10.48
N ALA A 222 0.42 -8.68 -10.42
CA ALA A 222 -0.02 -7.68 -11.38
C ALA A 222 0.53 -6.28 -11.13
N ILE A 223 0.85 -5.92 -9.88
CA ILE A 223 1.14 -4.53 -9.48
C ILE A 223 2.55 -4.31 -8.93
N THR A 224 3.28 -5.36 -8.53
CA THR A 224 4.56 -5.21 -7.81
C THR A 224 5.76 -5.53 -8.67
N ASP A 225 6.84 -4.76 -8.49
CA ASP A 225 8.15 -5.00 -9.13
C ASP A 225 8.93 -6.08 -8.39
N ARG A 226 8.84 -6.05 -7.06
CA ARG A 226 9.47 -7.00 -6.14
C ARG A 226 8.44 -7.56 -5.18
N VAL A 227 8.73 -8.73 -4.64
CA VAL A 227 7.93 -9.37 -3.60
C VAL A 227 8.83 -9.90 -2.49
N ALA A 228 8.38 -9.75 -1.25
CA ALA A 228 8.93 -10.39 -0.07
C ALA A 228 7.88 -11.35 0.53
N VAL A 229 8.26 -12.60 0.69
CA VAL A 229 7.43 -13.67 1.24
C VAL A 229 7.68 -13.74 2.73
N ILE A 230 6.65 -13.49 3.53
CA ILE A 230 6.70 -13.56 4.98
C ILE A 230 6.07 -14.86 5.50
N TYR A 231 6.84 -15.60 6.29
CA TYR A 231 6.41 -16.82 6.95
C TYR A 231 6.81 -16.81 8.42
N ARG A 232 5.83 -17.02 9.31
CA ARG A 232 6.02 -17.00 10.78
C ARG A 232 6.87 -15.81 11.24
N GLY A 233 6.59 -14.62 10.70
CA GLY A 233 7.26 -13.38 11.06
C GLY A 233 8.68 -13.19 10.52
N ASN A 234 9.14 -14.03 9.59
CA ASN A 234 10.43 -13.90 8.91
C ASN A 234 10.22 -13.68 7.42
N ILE A 235 11.06 -12.85 6.79
CA ILE A 235 11.15 -12.82 5.33
C ILE A 235 11.95 -14.05 4.91
N VAL A 236 11.29 -14.98 4.23
CA VAL A 236 11.90 -16.26 3.83
C VAL A 236 12.40 -16.26 2.39
N GLU A 237 11.88 -15.36 1.56
CA GLU A 237 12.29 -15.17 0.19
C GLU A 237 11.95 -13.75 -0.26
N GLU A 238 12.86 -13.10 -0.98
CA GLU A 238 12.65 -11.77 -1.53
C GLU A 238 13.37 -11.63 -2.87
N GLY A 239 12.73 -10.98 -3.83
CA GLY A 239 13.33 -10.76 -5.15
C GLY A 239 12.37 -10.11 -6.15
N PRO A 240 12.75 -10.03 -7.43
CA PRO A 240 11.84 -9.63 -8.50
C PRO A 240 10.57 -10.49 -8.48
N THR A 241 9.40 -9.88 -8.60
CA THR A 241 8.11 -10.58 -8.46
C THR A 241 7.98 -11.75 -9.43
N THR A 242 8.47 -11.60 -10.66
CA THR A 242 8.49 -12.69 -11.64
C THR A 242 9.41 -13.83 -11.23
N GLU A 243 10.58 -13.55 -10.66
CA GLU A 243 11.53 -14.60 -10.26
C GLU A 243 11.01 -15.40 -9.08
N VAL A 244 10.52 -14.73 -8.02
CA VAL A 244 10.01 -15.41 -6.81
C VAL A 244 8.78 -16.25 -7.12
N PHE A 245 7.91 -15.82 -8.05
CA PHE A 245 6.70 -16.58 -8.38
C PHE A 245 6.88 -17.64 -9.47
N ASP A 246 7.77 -17.44 -10.44
CA ASP A 246 7.98 -18.43 -11.52
C ASP A 246 9.10 -19.44 -11.16
N HIS A 247 10.03 -19.05 -10.29
CA HIS A 247 11.16 -19.86 -9.83
C HIS A 247 11.37 -19.77 -8.30
N PRO A 248 10.35 -20.10 -7.49
CA PRO A 248 10.44 -20.03 -6.03
C PRO A 248 11.53 -20.96 -5.47
N ARG A 249 12.41 -20.41 -4.62
CA ARG A 249 13.54 -21.14 -4.04
C ARG A 249 13.22 -21.75 -2.68
N HIS A 250 12.36 -21.10 -1.89
CA HIS A 250 12.01 -21.58 -0.56
C HIS A 250 10.79 -22.51 -0.61
N ASP A 251 10.82 -23.63 0.14
CA ASP A 251 9.75 -24.65 0.14
C ASP A 251 8.36 -24.05 0.45
N TYR A 252 8.30 -23.11 1.40
CA TYR A 252 7.08 -22.38 1.70
C TYR A 252 6.56 -21.56 0.50
N THR A 253 7.45 -20.87 -0.22
CA THR A 253 7.06 -20.09 -1.40
C THR A 253 6.57 -21.02 -2.51
N GLN A 254 7.22 -22.17 -2.71
CA GLN A 254 6.76 -23.19 -3.65
C GLN A 254 5.34 -23.64 -3.33
N ALA A 255 5.09 -24.01 -2.06
CA ALA A 255 3.76 -24.42 -1.61
C ALA A 255 2.71 -23.29 -1.77
N LEU A 256 3.08 -22.05 -1.48
CA LEU A 256 2.22 -20.88 -1.62
C LEU A 256 1.82 -20.65 -3.10
N VAL A 257 2.77 -20.74 -4.03
CA VAL A 257 2.54 -20.59 -5.47
C VAL A 257 1.70 -21.75 -6.02
N ASP A 258 2.02 -22.99 -5.63
CA ASP A 258 1.32 -24.19 -6.09
C ASP A 258 -0.14 -24.26 -5.61
N ALA A 259 -0.46 -23.63 -4.47
CA ALA A 259 -1.81 -23.52 -3.95
C ALA A 259 -2.71 -22.56 -4.75
N VAL A 260 -2.14 -21.67 -5.57
CA VAL A 260 -2.92 -20.68 -6.32
C VAL A 260 -3.42 -21.28 -7.65
N PRO A 261 -4.72 -21.15 -7.96
CA PRO A 261 -5.25 -21.56 -9.27
C PRO A 261 -4.50 -20.83 -10.40
N LYS A 262 -3.84 -21.58 -11.28
CA LYS A 262 -3.09 -21.00 -12.40
C LYS A 262 -4.07 -20.24 -13.32
N PRO A 263 -3.90 -18.92 -13.55
CA PRO A 263 -4.74 -18.20 -14.49
C PRO A 263 -4.63 -18.85 -15.87
N PHE A 264 -5.76 -18.99 -16.57
CA PHE A 264 -5.77 -19.39 -17.99
C PHE A 264 -4.76 -18.53 -18.77
N SER A 265 -3.80 -19.17 -19.43
CA SER A 265 -2.67 -18.55 -20.11
C SER A 265 -3.09 -17.74 -21.34
N GLY A 266 -3.64 -16.54 -21.14
CA GLY A 266 -3.82 -15.52 -22.16
C GLY A 266 -2.62 -14.59 -22.22
N ARG A 267 -1.64 -14.89 -23.06
CA ARG A 267 -0.43 -14.08 -23.31
C ARG A 267 -0.77 -12.59 -23.49
N ARG A 268 -0.31 -11.74 -22.57
CA ARG A 268 -0.24 -10.28 -22.77
C ARG A 268 1.08 -9.95 -23.49
N LYS A 269 1.03 -9.79 -24.82
CA LYS A 269 2.14 -9.14 -25.56
C LYS A 269 2.18 -7.67 -25.13
N ARG A 270 3.27 -7.23 -24.48
CA ARG A 270 3.62 -5.80 -24.41
C ARG A 270 3.81 -5.32 -25.85
N ALA A 271 2.81 -4.65 -26.41
CA ALA A 271 2.97 -3.90 -27.64
C ALA A 271 3.82 -2.66 -27.31
N ARG A 272 5.14 -2.79 -27.47
CA ARG A 272 5.99 -1.62 -27.71
C ARG A 272 5.43 -0.92 -28.95
N ARG A 273 4.82 0.25 -28.75
CA ARG A 273 4.56 1.19 -29.85
C ARG A 273 5.91 1.67 -30.37
N LEU A 274 6.45 0.96 -31.36
CA LEU A 274 7.37 1.56 -32.31
C LEU A 274 6.50 2.40 -33.25
N ASN A 275 6.70 3.72 -33.24
CA ASN A 275 6.25 4.58 -34.32
C ASN A 275 7.14 4.29 -35.55
N PRO A 276 6.56 3.97 -36.72
CA PRO A 276 7.19 4.29 -37.97
C PRO A 276 6.39 5.42 -38.61
N MET A 277 6.88 6.65 -38.49
CA MET A 277 6.50 7.71 -39.42
C MET A 277 7.76 8.34 -40.01
N ASN A 278 7.81 8.26 -41.33
CA ASN A 278 8.47 9.14 -42.28
C ASN A 278 10.00 9.10 -42.39
N SER A 279 10.47 8.48 -43.47
CA SER A 279 11.13 9.23 -44.55
C SER A 279 11.37 8.31 -45.76
N LEU A 280 10.57 8.50 -46.82
CA LEU A 280 11.06 8.36 -48.19
C LEU A 280 11.66 9.71 -48.58
N PRO A 281 12.79 9.69 -49.29
CA PRO A 281 12.81 10.41 -50.55
C PRO A 281 13.41 9.57 -51.69
N GLU A 282 12.82 9.80 -52.87
CA GLU A 282 13.21 9.47 -54.27
C GLU A 282 14.15 8.30 -54.56
#